data_AF-A0A1F3T578-F1
#
_entry.id   AF-A0A1F3T578-F1
#
_cell.length_a   1.000
_cell.length_b   1.000
_cell.length_c   1.000
_cell.angle_alpha   90.00
_cell.angle_beta   90.00
_cell.angle_gamma   90.00
#
_symmetry.space_group_name_H-M   'P 1'
#
loop_
_entity.id
_entity.type
_entity.pdbx_description
1 polymer ?
#
loop_
_entity_poly.entity_id
_entity_poly.type
_entity_poly.pdbx_seq_one_letter_code
_entity_poly.pdbx_strand_id
1 'polypeptide(L)'
;MLRTILFFLTVLTFSINSHAVDTSGCSPLWAGTQSDHPVQVTAEKAPKRECWNIASSGLRVSYRWVQINSREPENKNIGFWISLNGKAQYAKARYYECRSLSGTGYGHDTSGNAQYLCAATQVFRFQDYPQLMQYAYGSDGLPNFWDVSVAVSLDDHGNWESRNGYNYRFRF
;
A
#
# COMPACT_ATOMS: atom_id res chain seq x y z
N MET A 1 62.98 43.53 -4.43
CA MET A 1 62.97 43.19 -2.98
C MET A 1 61.61 42.58 -2.64
N LEU A 2 61.65 41.31 -2.24
CA LEU A 2 60.72 40.55 -1.38
C LEU A 2 59.27 41.05 -1.19
N ARG A 3 58.28 40.18 -1.51
CA ARG A 3 57.33 39.68 -0.49
C ARG A 3 56.49 38.51 -1.04
N THR A 4 56.92 37.32 -0.65
CA THR A 4 56.18 36.06 -0.67
C THR A 4 54.96 36.19 0.27
N ILE A 5 53.75 35.91 -0.22
CA ILE A 5 52.57 35.73 0.64
C ILE A 5 52.18 34.26 0.55
N LEU A 6 52.51 33.52 1.60
CA LEU A 6 52.03 32.16 1.85
C LEU A 6 50.55 32.25 2.26
N PHE A 7 49.63 31.71 1.45
CA PHE A 7 48.27 31.42 1.89
C PHE A 7 48.25 30.01 2.51
N PHE A 8 48.20 29.95 3.84
CA PHE A 8 47.85 28.74 4.57
C PHE A 8 46.36 28.48 4.38
N LEU A 9 46.01 27.52 3.52
CA LEU A 9 44.65 27.00 3.40
C LEU A 9 44.48 25.88 4.42
N THR A 10 43.97 26.21 5.61
CA THR A 10 43.50 25.23 6.59
C THR A 10 42.29 24.50 6.00
N VAL A 11 42.52 23.30 5.47
CA VAL A 11 41.48 22.36 5.10
C VAL A 11 40.79 21.90 6.38
N LEU A 12 39.63 22.49 6.68
CA LEU A 12 38.72 21.98 7.70
C LEU A 12 38.17 20.65 7.19
N THR A 13 38.78 19.55 7.60
CA THR A 13 38.20 18.22 7.42
C THR A 13 36.96 18.15 8.29
N PHE A 14 35.78 18.35 7.69
CA PHE A 14 34.52 17.92 8.30
C PHE A 14 34.60 16.40 8.46
N SER A 15 34.95 15.96 9.66
CA SER A 15 34.75 14.58 10.09
C SER A 15 33.25 14.34 10.13
N ILE A 16 32.71 13.85 9.02
CA ILE A 16 31.37 13.26 8.99
C ILE A 16 31.49 12.01 9.86
N ASN A 17 31.10 12.14 11.14
CA ASN A 17 30.82 10.98 11.96
C ASN A 17 29.65 10.25 11.31
N SER A 18 29.98 9.30 10.42
CA SER A 18 29.06 8.27 9.98
C SER A 18 28.72 7.44 11.22
N HIS A 19 27.74 7.89 12.00
CA HIS A 19 27.05 7.01 12.91
C HIS A 19 26.49 5.91 12.03
N ALA A 20 27.13 4.73 12.06
CA ALA A 20 26.55 3.53 11.50
C ALA A 20 25.20 3.39 12.20
N VAL A 21 24.12 3.74 11.50
CA VAL A 21 22.76 3.50 11.96
C VAL A 21 22.73 2.02 12.27
N ASP A 22 22.52 1.68 13.54
CA ASP A 22 22.34 0.29 13.94
C ASP A 22 21.15 -0.25 13.14
N THR A 23 21.45 -1.01 12.09
CA THR A 23 20.44 -1.61 11.20
C THR A 23 19.99 -2.97 11.72
N SER A 24 20.51 -3.41 12.87
CA SER A 24 20.13 -4.68 13.47
C SER A 24 18.64 -4.65 13.84
N GLY A 25 17.91 -5.68 13.41
CA GLY A 25 16.47 -5.80 13.65
C GLY A 25 15.56 -5.08 12.65
N CYS A 26 16.08 -4.46 11.58
CA CYS A 26 15.25 -3.91 10.48
C CYS A 26 15.08 -4.84 9.28
N SER A 27 15.54 -6.09 9.42
CA SER A 27 15.40 -7.17 8.44
C SER A 27 13.94 -7.63 8.30
N PRO A 28 13.59 -8.23 7.15
CA PRO A 28 12.80 -7.64 6.07
C PRO A 28 11.39 -7.17 6.47
N LEU A 29 10.75 -6.41 5.58
CA LEU A 29 9.31 -6.09 5.70
C LEU A 29 8.50 -7.39 5.83
N TRP A 30 7.73 -7.50 6.91
CA TRP A 30 6.78 -8.58 7.06
C TRP A 30 5.51 -8.23 6.27
N ALA A 31 5.10 -9.13 5.37
CA ALA A 31 3.87 -8.99 4.61
C ALA A 31 2.84 -10.05 5.04
N GLY A 32 1.68 -9.62 5.50
CA GLY A 32 0.51 -10.48 5.75
C GLY A 32 -0.61 -10.16 4.78
N THR A 33 -1.22 -11.15 4.13
CA THR A 33 -2.36 -10.95 3.22
C THR A 33 -3.61 -11.63 3.75
N GLN A 34 -4.73 -10.92 3.76
CA GLN A 34 -6.06 -11.45 4.06
C GLN A 34 -7.04 -11.07 2.94
N SER A 35 -8.12 -11.83 2.81
CA SER A 35 -9.14 -11.59 1.78
C SER A 35 -10.53 -11.86 2.33
N ASP A 36 -11.47 -10.97 2.05
CA ASP A 36 -12.90 -11.09 2.29
C ASP A 36 -13.57 -10.69 0.98
N HIS A 37 -13.92 -11.69 0.16
CA HIS A 37 -14.31 -11.49 -1.23
C HIS A 37 -15.41 -10.41 -1.33
N PRO A 38 -15.26 -9.39 -2.19
CA PRO A 38 -14.28 -9.21 -3.28
C PRO A 38 -12.96 -8.48 -2.93
N VAL A 39 -12.73 -8.14 -1.66
CA VAL A 39 -11.60 -7.31 -1.23
C VAL A 39 -10.43 -8.14 -0.70
N GLN A 40 -9.21 -7.74 -1.06
CA GLN A 40 -7.96 -8.28 -0.53
C GLN A 40 -7.12 -7.15 0.06
N VAL A 41 -6.52 -7.40 1.22
CA VAL A 41 -5.62 -6.46 1.88
C VAL A 41 -4.31 -7.16 2.21
N THR A 42 -3.20 -6.53 1.84
CA THR A 42 -1.85 -6.92 2.28
C THR A 42 -1.29 -5.83 3.17
N ALA A 43 -0.89 -6.17 4.38
CA ALA A 43 -0.16 -5.30 5.30
C ALA A 43 1.35 -5.54 5.15
N GLU A 44 2.10 -4.51 4.76
CA GLU A 44 3.56 -4.51 4.69
C GLU A 44 4.08 -3.74 5.91
N LYS A 45 4.69 -4.43 6.89
CA LYS A 45 5.10 -3.88 8.20
C LYS A 45 6.62 -3.91 8.36
N ALA A 46 7.22 -2.75 8.62
CA ALA A 46 8.57 -2.69 9.16
C ALA A 46 8.58 -3.16 10.62
N PRO A 47 9.62 -3.87 11.08
CA PRO A 47 9.71 -4.36 12.46
C PRO A 47 9.63 -3.25 13.52
N LYS A 48 10.15 -2.06 13.19
CA LYS A 48 10.16 -0.88 14.06
C LYS A 48 9.97 0.41 13.25
N ARG A 49 9.54 1.47 13.91
CA ARG A 49 9.28 2.78 13.31
C ARG A 49 10.55 3.48 12.82
N GLU A 50 11.68 3.29 13.49
CA GLU A 50 12.97 3.87 13.16
C GLU A 50 13.70 3.14 12.01
N CYS A 51 13.13 2.05 11.50
CA CYS A 51 13.75 1.28 10.45
C CYS A 51 13.77 2.03 9.11
N TRP A 52 14.86 1.84 8.36
CA TRP A 52 15.08 2.47 7.05
C TRP A 52 13.97 2.18 6.02
N ASN A 53 13.24 1.08 6.18
CA ASN A 53 12.13 0.65 5.31
C ASN A 53 10.74 1.08 5.82
N ILE A 54 10.64 1.87 6.89
CA ILE A 54 9.35 2.34 7.43
C ILE A 54 8.53 3.09 6.38
N ALA A 55 9.20 3.89 5.54
CA ALA A 55 8.57 4.67 4.48
C ALA A 55 7.82 3.78 3.46
N SER A 56 8.33 2.56 3.23
CA SER A 56 7.75 1.55 2.35
C SER A 56 6.65 0.72 3.00
N SER A 57 6.47 0.83 4.32
CA SER A 57 5.41 0.13 5.05
C SER A 57 4.03 0.75 4.77
N GLY A 58 2.98 -0.03 4.96
CA GLY A 58 1.62 0.42 4.74
C GLY A 58 0.68 -0.70 4.29
N LEU A 59 -0.37 -0.33 3.57
CA LEU A 59 -1.41 -1.24 3.12
C LEU A 59 -1.46 -1.28 1.59
N ARG A 60 -1.58 -2.48 1.02
CA ARG A 60 -2.03 -2.67 -0.36
C ARG A 60 -3.45 -3.21 -0.33
N VAL A 61 -4.36 -2.52 -1.00
CA VAL A 61 -5.77 -2.89 -1.05
C VAL A 61 -6.16 -3.13 -2.50
N SER A 62 -6.80 -4.27 -2.74
CA SER A 62 -7.28 -4.66 -4.06
C SER A 62 -8.76 -5.02 -4.00
N TYR A 63 -9.52 -4.56 -4.97
CA TYR A 63 -10.91 -4.96 -5.22
C TYR A 63 -10.97 -5.73 -6.53
N ARG A 64 -11.69 -6.86 -6.55
CA ARG A 64 -11.80 -7.74 -7.71
C ARG A 64 -13.23 -7.87 -8.19
N TRP A 65 -13.43 -7.87 -9.50
CA TRP A 65 -14.73 -8.12 -10.12
C TRP A 65 -14.57 -8.92 -11.40
N VAL A 66 -15.66 -9.57 -11.83
CA VAL A 66 -15.72 -10.22 -13.14
C VAL A 66 -16.37 -9.25 -14.11
N GLN A 67 -15.76 -9.09 -15.29
CA GLN A 67 -16.37 -8.41 -16.43
C GLN A 67 -16.50 -9.35 -17.62
N ILE A 68 -17.44 -9.04 -18.50
CA ILE A 68 -17.81 -9.89 -19.64
C ILE A 68 -17.42 -9.17 -20.94
N ASN A 69 -16.81 -9.90 -21.86
CA ASN A 69 -16.46 -9.49 -23.23
C ASN A 69 -15.51 -8.28 -23.34
N SER A 70 -14.90 -7.84 -22.25
CA SER A 70 -13.91 -6.77 -22.26
C SER A 70 -12.60 -7.23 -21.60
N ARG A 71 -11.48 -7.03 -22.29
CA ARG A 71 -10.13 -7.32 -21.77
C ARG A 71 -9.53 -6.16 -20.98
N GLU A 72 -10.11 -4.97 -21.09
CA GLU A 72 -9.67 -3.79 -20.35
C GLU A 72 -10.69 -3.43 -19.27
N PRO A 73 -10.26 -2.95 -18.09
CA PRO A 73 -11.19 -2.55 -17.05
C PRO A 73 -12.08 -1.41 -17.54
N GLU A 74 -13.39 -1.67 -17.64
CA GLU A 74 -14.37 -0.67 -18.06
C GLU A 74 -14.54 0.42 -17.00
N ASN A 75 -14.48 0.03 -15.72
CA ASN A 75 -14.52 0.94 -14.60
C ASN A 75 -13.10 1.33 -14.16
N LYS A 76 -12.72 2.58 -14.43
CA LYS A 76 -11.42 3.18 -14.03
C LYS A 76 -11.57 4.23 -12.92
N ASN A 77 -12.74 4.31 -12.29
CA ASN A 77 -13.06 5.31 -11.26
C ASN A 77 -13.14 4.69 -9.86
N ILE A 78 -12.58 3.49 -9.68
CA ILE A 78 -12.58 2.82 -8.38
C ILE A 78 -11.70 3.57 -7.38
N GLY A 79 -12.23 3.76 -6.18
CA GLY A 79 -11.51 4.36 -5.05
C GLY A 79 -11.62 3.52 -3.79
N PHE A 80 -10.67 3.73 -2.89
CA PHE A 80 -10.59 3.00 -1.63
C PHE A 80 -10.63 3.98 -0.48
N TRP A 81 -11.64 3.83 0.37
CA TRP A 81 -11.59 4.35 1.72
C TRP A 81 -11.02 3.27 2.62
N ILE A 82 -10.02 3.62 3.41
CA ILE A 82 -9.44 2.75 4.43
C ILE A 82 -9.49 3.45 5.79
N SER A 83 -9.54 2.67 6.85
CA SER A 83 -9.23 3.12 8.20
C SER A 83 -8.24 2.15 8.82
N LEU A 84 -7.09 2.67 9.25
CA LEU A 84 -6.07 1.91 9.99
C LEU A 84 -6.09 2.39 11.44
N ASN A 85 -6.48 1.50 12.36
CA ASN A 85 -6.59 1.80 13.79
C ASN A 85 -7.37 3.10 14.07
N GLY A 86 -8.45 3.33 13.31
CA GLY A 86 -9.31 4.51 13.43
C GLY A 86 -8.92 5.71 12.56
N LYS A 87 -7.70 5.74 11.99
CA LYS A 87 -7.31 6.81 11.07
C LYS A 87 -7.72 6.50 9.65
N ALA A 88 -8.63 7.31 9.14
CA ALA A 88 -9.15 7.19 7.78
C ALA A 88 -8.25 7.85 6.72
N GLN A 89 -8.23 7.25 5.54
CA GLN A 89 -7.65 7.79 4.31
C GLN A 89 -8.47 7.34 3.10
N TYR A 90 -8.63 8.21 2.11
CA TYR A 90 -9.19 7.86 0.81
C TYR A 90 -8.17 8.08 -0.29
N ALA A 91 -8.15 7.18 -1.27
CA ALA A 91 -7.44 7.41 -2.53
C ALA A 91 -8.03 6.57 -3.67
N LYS A 92 -7.92 7.08 -4.90
CA LYS A 92 -8.28 6.34 -6.12
C LYS A 92 -7.32 5.18 -6.36
N ALA A 93 -7.79 4.14 -7.03
CA ALA A 93 -6.93 3.04 -7.43
C ALA A 93 -5.82 3.56 -8.37
N ARG A 94 -4.60 3.04 -8.17
CA ARG A 94 -3.42 3.40 -8.98
C ARG A 94 -3.18 2.42 -10.11
N TYR A 95 -3.58 1.16 -9.93
CA TYR A 95 -3.35 0.09 -10.88
C TYR A 95 -4.65 -0.61 -11.21
N TYR A 96 -4.83 -0.92 -12.49
CA TYR A 96 -5.92 -1.72 -12.98
C TYR A 96 -5.36 -2.84 -13.84
N GLU A 97 -5.84 -4.05 -13.62
CA GLU A 97 -5.47 -5.20 -14.43
C GLU A 97 -6.69 -6.07 -14.70
N CYS A 98 -6.74 -6.69 -15.87
CA CYS A 98 -7.74 -7.69 -16.20
C CYS A 98 -7.05 -8.88 -16.84
N ARG A 99 -7.43 -10.06 -16.37
CA ARG A 99 -6.86 -11.33 -16.82
C ARG A 99 -7.98 -12.19 -17.34
N SER A 100 -7.77 -12.80 -18.50
CA SER A 100 -8.72 -13.76 -19.07
C SER A 100 -8.96 -14.88 -18.06
N LEU A 101 -10.23 -15.17 -17.78
CA LEU A 101 -10.63 -16.34 -17.01
C LEU A 101 -10.72 -17.60 -17.88
N SER A 102 -10.27 -17.53 -19.15
CA SER A 102 -10.31 -18.62 -20.12
C SER A 102 -10.01 -19.98 -19.49
N GLY A 103 -11.07 -20.78 -19.32
CA GLY A 103 -11.03 -22.23 -19.21
C GLY A 103 -10.27 -22.83 -18.03
N THR A 104 -10.58 -22.45 -16.78
CA THR A 104 -10.51 -23.50 -15.73
C THR A 104 -11.69 -24.43 -15.99
N GLY A 105 -11.41 -25.52 -16.70
CA GLY A 105 -12.42 -26.43 -17.24
C GLY A 105 -13.49 -26.86 -16.24
N TYR A 106 -14.65 -27.26 -16.77
CA TYR A 106 -15.90 -27.69 -16.10
C TYR A 106 -17.05 -26.67 -16.02
N GLY A 107 -17.04 -25.61 -16.84
CA GLY A 107 -18.26 -24.88 -17.18
C GLY A 107 -18.40 -24.76 -18.69
N HIS A 108 -19.27 -25.56 -19.31
CA HIS A 108 -19.76 -25.28 -20.65
C HIS A 108 -20.66 -24.03 -20.58
N ASP A 109 -20.05 -22.84 -20.54
CA ASP A 109 -20.80 -21.62 -20.80
C ASP A 109 -21.06 -21.56 -22.32
N THR A 110 -22.30 -21.84 -22.71
CA THR A 110 -22.77 -21.84 -24.10
C THR A 110 -23.06 -20.43 -24.61
N SER A 111 -22.92 -19.39 -23.78
CA SER A 111 -23.25 -18.01 -24.15
C SER A 111 -22.22 -17.34 -25.07
N GLY A 112 -21.05 -17.97 -25.29
CA GLY A 112 -19.98 -17.39 -26.10
C GLY A 112 -19.28 -16.19 -25.46
N ASN A 113 -19.61 -15.89 -24.20
CA ASN A 113 -19.05 -14.76 -23.46
C ASN A 113 -17.63 -15.06 -22.96
N ALA A 114 -16.70 -14.15 -23.22
CA ALA A 114 -15.38 -14.19 -22.62
C ALA A 114 -15.42 -13.51 -21.24
N GLN A 115 -15.08 -14.23 -20.18
CA GLN A 115 -15.00 -13.66 -18.84
C GLN A 115 -13.58 -13.21 -18.51
N TYR A 116 -13.47 -12.07 -17.83
CA TYR A 116 -12.21 -11.52 -17.38
C TYR A 116 -12.29 -11.19 -15.89
N LEU A 117 -11.31 -11.64 -15.11
CA LEU A 117 -11.15 -11.24 -13.72
C LEU A 117 -10.32 -9.97 -13.70
N CYS A 118 -10.96 -8.89 -13.26
CA CYS A 118 -10.34 -7.60 -13.11
C CYS A 118 -10.01 -7.28 -11.66
N ALA A 119 -9.01 -6.45 -11.47
CA ALA A 119 -8.63 -5.92 -10.19
C ALA A 119 -8.28 -4.44 -10.31
N ALA A 120 -8.72 -3.67 -9.31
CA ALA A 120 -8.26 -2.32 -9.04
C ALA A 120 -7.45 -2.37 -7.76
N THR A 121 -6.30 -1.71 -7.73
CA THR A 121 -5.38 -1.75 -6.58
C THR A 121 -4.89 -0.36 -6.20
N GLN A 122 -4.86 -0.09 -4.90
CA GLN A 122 -4.17 1.05 -4.32
C GLN A 122 -3.14 0.62 -3.28
N VAL A 123 -2.05 1.38 -3.18
CA VAL A 123 -1.01 1.23 -2.16
C VAL A 123 -0.98 2.48 -1.29
N PHE A 124 -1.25 2.31 0.00
CA PHE A 124 -1.20 3.33 1.04
C PHE A 124 0.11 3.21 1.81
N ARG A 125 1.23 3.64 1.20
CA ARG A 125 2.55 3.65 1.86
C ARG A 125 2.68 4.84 2.81
N PHE A 126 3.44 4.69 3.88
CA PHE A 126 3.67 5.80 4.82
C PHE A 126 4.47 6.95 4.24
N GLN A 127 5.29 6.73 3.22
CA GLN A 127 5.91 7.85 2.49
C GLN A 127 4.87 8.77 1.82
N ASP A 128 3.77 8.20 1.33
CA ASP A 128 2.72 8.93 0.59
C ASP A 128 1.60 9.38 1.55
N TYR A 129 1.42 8.66 2.66
CA TYR A 129 0.39 8.90 3.68
C TYR A 129 0.99 8.85 5.10
N PRO A 130 1.88 9.79 5.46
CA PRO A 130 2.62 9.78 6.72
C PRO A 130 1.73 9.82 7.97
N GLN A 131 0.52 10.36 7.83
CA GLN A 131 -0.50 10.39 8.88
C GLN A 131 -0.92 9.00 9.35
N LEU A 132 -0.82 7.96 8.51
CA LEU A 132 -1.19 6.60 8.89
C LEU A 132 -0.13 5.94 9.79
N MET A 133 1.15 6.34 9.66
CA MET A 133 2.26 5.77 10.41
C MET A 133 2.08 5.92 11.92
N GLN A 134 1.53 7.05 12.37
CA GLN A 134 1.30 7.35 13.79
C GLN A 134 0.28 6.40 14.45
N TYR A 135 -0.58 5.77 13.65
CA TYR A 135 -1.59 4.82 14.11
C TYR A 135 -1.13 3.37 13.92
N ALA A 136 -0.16 3.17 13.02
CA ALA A 136 0.46 1.88 12.73
C ALA A 136 1.48 1.43 13.79
N TYR A 137 2.10 2.37 14.52
CA TYR A 137 3.14 2.09 15.51
C TYR A 137 2.82 2.73 16.86
N GLY A 138 3.20 2.03 17.93
CA GLY A 138 3.11 2.53 19.30
C GLY A 138 4.14 3.61 19.60
N SER A 139 4.03 4.21 20.78
CA SER A 139 5.02 5.17 21.30
C SER A 139 6.39 4.53 21.57
N ASP A 140 6.41 3.21 21.75
CA ASP A 140 7.61 2.37 21.89
C ASP A 140 8.30 2.07 20.55
N GLY A 141 7.74 2.52 19.42
CA GLY A 141 8.27 2.29 18.08
C GLY A 141 7.96 0.90 17.52
N LEU A 142 7.22 0.05 18.23
CA LEU A 142 6.80 -1.27 17.76
C LEU A 142 5.48 -1.18 16.97
N PRO A 143 5.25 -2.07 16.01
CA PRO A 143 4.00 -2.07 15.25
C PRO A 143 2.83 -2.41 16.19
N ASN A 144 1.80 -1.57 16.17
CA ASN A 144 0.53 -1.90 16.79
C ASN A 144 -0.09 -3.12 16.07
N PHE A 145 -1.06 -3.73 16.71
CA PHE A 145 -2.04 -4.52 15.97
C PHE A 145 -2.74 -3.62 14.95
N TRP A 146 -2.91 -4.08 13.71
CA TRP A 146 -3.53 -3.29 12.65
C TRP A 146 -4.96 -3.78 12.43
N ASP A 147 -5.92 -3.06 12.99
CA ASP A 147 -7.35 -3.17 12.64
C ASP A 147 -7.61 -2.29 11.41
N VAL A 148 -7.95 -2.93 10.31
CA VAL A 148 -8.13 -2.27 9.01
C VAL A 148 -9.58 -2.42 8.59
N SER A 149 -10.27 -1.29 8.39
CA SER A 149 -11.58 -1.25 7.74
C SER A 149 -11.45 -0.72 6.32
N VAL A 150 -12.16 -1.30 5.35
CA VAL A 150 -12.13 -0.91 3.95
C VAL A 150 -13.54 -0.75 3.40
N ALA A 151 -13.76 0.29 2.61
CA ALA A 151 -14.92 0.45 1.74
C ALA A 151 -14.45 0.85 0.34
N VAL A 152 -15.13 0.34 -0.69
CA VAL A 152 -14.72 0.57 -2.09
C VAL A 152 -15.73 1.47 -2.77
N SER A 153 -15.29 2.63 -3.25
CA SER A 153 -16.07 3.52 -4.10
C SER A 153 -16.04 2.95 -5.51
N LEU A 154 -17.20 2.58 -6.04
CA LEU A 154 -17.34 2.04 -7.39
C LEU A 154 -17.30 3.15 -8.45
N ASP A 155 -17.65 4.37 -8.10
CA ASP A 155 -17.60 5.52 -9.00
C ASP A 155 -17.39 6.84 -8.23
N ASP A 156 -17.57 7.97 -8.92
CA ASP A 156 -17.52 9.32 -8.36
C ASP A 156 -18.86 9.82 -7.82
N HIS A 157 -19.93 9.02 -7.94
CA HIS A 157 -21.30 9.41 -7.58
C HIS A 157 -21.73 8.86 -6.22
N GLY A 158 -20.79 8.33 -5.44
CA GLY A 158 -21.06 7.81 -4.10
C GLY A 158 -21.69 6.42 -4.12
N ASN A 159 -21.51 5.64 -5.17
CA ASN A 159 -21.82 4.21 -5.13
C ASN A 159 -20.69 3.48 -4.41
N TRP A 160 -21.02 2.83 -3.29
CA TRP A 160 -20.07 2.13 -2.45
C TRP A 160 -20.37 0.63 -2.42
N GLU A 161 -19.35 -0.16 -2.68
CA GLU A 161 -19.33 -1.58 -2.36
C GLU A 161 -18.98 -1.76 -0.88
N SER A 162 -19.83 -2.52 -0.20
CA SER A 162 -19.72 -2.83 1.21
C SER A 162 -20.34 -4.19 1.50
N ARG A 163 -19.92 -4.85 2.58
CA ARG A 163 -20.46 -6.12 3.03
C ARG A 163 -21.80 -5.89 3.73
N ASN A 164 -22.91 -5.95 2.99
CA ASN A 164 -24.28 -5.73 3.51
C ASN A 164 -24.42 -4.40 4.27
N GLY A 165 -23.83 -3.32 3.75
CA GLY A 165 -23.84 -2.00 4.40
C GLY A 165 -22.73 -1.78 5.44
N TYR A 166 -21.83 -2.76 5.64
CA TYR A 166 -20.68 -2.64 6.54
C TYR A 166 -19.35 -2.65 5.79
N ASN A 167 -18.36 -1.96 6.33
CA ASN A 167 -16.99 -1.99 5.80
C ASN A 167 -16.37 -3.39 5.98
N TYR A 168 -15.56 -3.82 5.02
CA TYR A 168 -14.73 -5.02 5.15
C TYR A 168 -13.71 -4.81 6.27
N ARG A 169 -13.46 -5.83 7.10
CA ARG A 169 -12.53 -5.72 8.24
C ARG A 169 -11.44 -6.78 8.18
N PHE A 170 -10.21 -6.36 8.43
CA PHE A 170 -9.00 -7.18 8.43
C PHE A 170 -8.15 -6.89 9.66
N ARG A 171 -7.36 -7.88 10.07
CA ARG A 171 -6.64 -7.85 11.35
C ARG A 171 -5.26 -8.46 11.22
N PHE A 172 -4.21 -7.66 11.39
CA PHE A 172 -2.81 -8.08 11.20
C PHE A 172 -1.95 -7.78 12.41
#